data_AF-A0A357EHZ0-F1
#
_entry.id   AF-A0A357EHZ0-F1
#
_cell.length_a   1.000
_cell.length_b   1.000
_cell.length_c   1.000
_cell.angle_alpha   90.00
_cell.angle_beta   90.00
_cell.angle_gamma   90.00
#
_symmetry.space_group_name_H-M   'P 1'
#
loop_
_entity.id
_entity.type
_entity.pdbx_description
1 polymer ?
#
loop_
_entity_poly.entity_id
_entity_poly.type
_entity_poly.pdbx_seq_one_letter_code
_entity_poly.pdbx_strand_id
1 'polypeptide(L)'
;MNLYRDFAADLNQLLGGHSAVRITVSGYMPLSVEEIGIDGEGNRIVSLCHYGERNGDLMRDPDIVFLFQNPPHGPLAEPVSFRNDYLGVNQEVYRYDEAGMRTEAFPQLKQSSNGFVQTWFANLKVQGFFGDQAVRTILSR
;
A
#
# COMPACT_ATOMS: atom_id res chain seq x y z
N MET A 1 -11.50 8.43 15.15
CA MET A 1 -11.01 8.29 13.77
C MET A 1 -10.71 6.82 13.53
N ASN A 2 -11.16 6.24 12.42
CA ASN A 2 -10.92 4.81 12.13
C ASN A 2 -9.70 4.73 11.20
N LEU A 3 -8.60 4.18 11.70
CA LEU A 3 -7.31 4.12 11.00
C LEU A 3 -7.42 3.58 9.57
N TYR A 4 -8.20 2.51 9.35
CA TYR A 4 -8.33 1.90 8.02
C TYR A 4 -9.17 2.74 7.05
N ARG A 5 -10.07 3.57 7.57
CA ARG A 5 -10.79 4.55 6.77
C ARG A 5 -9.85 5.65 6.29
N ASP A 6 -8.95 6.09 7.16
CA ASP A 6 -7.95 7.10 6.81
C ASP A 6 -6.98 6.56 5.74
N PHE A 7 -6.51 5.31 5.89
CA PHE A 7 -5.70 4.64 4.87
C PHE A 7 -6.44 4.50 3.53
N ALA A 8 -7.72 4.12 3.56
CA ALA A 8 -8.52 4.03 2.34
C ALA A 8 -8.67 5.38 1.64
N ALA A 9 -8.90 6.46 2.40
CA ALA A 9 -9.00 7.80 1.86
C ALA A 9 -7.67 8.26 1.24
N ASP A 10 -6.56 8.04 1.94
CA ASP A 10 -5.21 8.40 1.47
C ASP A 10 -4.86 7.63 0.18
N LEU A 11 -5.08 6.31 0.15
CA LEU A 11 -4.83 5.49 -1.04
C LEU A 11 -5.69 5.92 -2.25
N ASN A 12 -6.98 6.18 -2.03
CA ASN A 12 -7.87 6.64 -3.09
C ASN A 12 -7.46 8.02 -3.62
N GLN A 13 -6.97 8.92 -2.75
CA GLN A 13 -6.42 10.20 -3.17
C GLN A 13 -5.15 10.04 -4.01
N LEU A 14 -4.23 9.14 -3.62
CA LEU A 14 -3.01 8.89 -4.38
C LEU A 14 -3.32 8.31 -5.76
N LEU A 15 -4.26 7.35 -5.84
CA LEU A 15 -4.71 6.73 -7.09
C LEU A 15 -5.46 7.71 -8.01
N GLY A 16 -6.16 8.70 -7.45
CA GLY A 16 -6.86 9.72 -8.24
C GLY A 16 -7.91 9.17 -9.21
N GLY A 17 -8.50 8.01 -8.90
CA GLY A 17 -9.48 7.33 -9.76
C GLY A 17 -8.90 6.41 -10.83
N HIS A 18 -7.58 6.24 -10.87
CA HIS A 18 -6.90 5.28 -11.76
C HIS A 18 -6.54 4.00 -11.03
N SER A 19 -6.29 2.92 -11.77
CA SER A 19 -5.87 1.65 -11.17
C SER A 19 -4.36 1.54 -10.98
N ALA A 20 -3.56 2.36 -11.66
CA ALA A 20 -2.11 2.38 -11.47
C ALA A 20 -1.54 3.77 -11.71
N VAL A 21 -0.84 4.31 -10.70
CA VAL A 21 -0.21 5.64 -10.75
C VAL A 21 1.20 5.57 -10.18
N ARG A 22 2.15 6.18 -10.90
CA ARG A 22 3.46 6.54 -10.34
C ARG A 22 3.46 8.00 -9.96
N ILE A 23 3.96 8.30 -8.78
CA ILE A 23 4.03 9.63 -8.21
C ILE A 23 5.49 9.94 -7.90
N THR A 24 6.00 11.06 -8.40
CA THR A 24 7.35 11.52 -8.14
C THR A 24 7.33 12.87 -7.45
N VAL A 25 8.16 13.01 -6.43
CA VAL A 25 8.50 14.29 -5.80
C VAL A 25 10.01 14.44 -5.83
N SER A 26 10.50 15.62 -6.20
CA SER A 26 11.95 15.89 -6.30
C SER A 26 12.65 15.59 -4.97
N GLY A 27 13.75 14.84 -5.03
CA GLY A 27 14.55 14.45 -3.85
C GLY A 27 14.08 13.18 -3.13
N TYR A 28 12.98 12.56 -3.56
CA TYR A 28 12.47 11.31 -2.98
C TYR A 28 12.38 10.19 -4.01
N MET A 29 12.38 8.94 -3.54
CA MET A 29 12.13 7.78 -4.40
C MET A 29 10.71 7.85 -5.00
N PRO A 30 10.51 7.43 -6.25
CA PRO A 30 9.18 7.32 -6.84
C PRO A 30 8.27 6.43 -5.98
N LEU A 31 7.00 6.80 -5.90
CA LEU A 31 5.96 6.05 -5.21
C LEU A 31 5.00 5.48 -6.26
N SER A 32 4.88 4.17 -6.34
CA SER A 32 3.86 3.46 -7.11
C SER A 32 2.65 3.18 -6.22
N VAL A 33 1.45 3.41 -6.74
CA VAL A 33 0.19 2.96 -6.15
C VAL A 33 -0.61 2.21 -7.20
N GLU A 34 -0.87 0.93 -6.96
CA GLU A 34 -1.36 0.01 -8.00
C GLU A 34 -2.41 -0.94 -7.43
N GLU A 35 -3.53 -1.08 -8.14
CA GLU A 35 -4.47 -2.18 -7.94
C GLU A 35 -3.85 -3.45 -8.54
N ILE A 36 -3.58 -4.42 -7.67
CA ILE A 36 -2.84 -5.64 -8.04
C ILE A 36 -3.74 -6.88 -8.15
N GLY A 37 -5.06 -6.71 -7.93
CA GLY A 37 -6.05 -7.75 -8.13
C GLY A 37 -7.19 -7.72 -7.12
N ILE A 38 -7.81 -8.89 -6.95
CA ILE A 38 -8.87 -9.15 -5.99
C ILE A 38 -8.50 -10.37 -5.13
N ASP A 39 -8.91 -10.39 -3.86
CA ASP A 39 -8.74 -11.56 -2.99
C ASP A 39 -9.79 -12.65 -3.28
N GLY A 40 -9.71 -13.78 -2.57
CA GLY A 40 -10.67 -14.88 -2.68
C GLY A 40 -12.11 -14.51 -2.29
N GLU A 41 -12.31 -13.37 -1.62
CA GLU A 41 -13.61 -12.84 -1.21
C GLU A 41 -14.12 -11.74 -2.18
N GLY A 42 -13.37 -11.43 -3.25
CA GLY A 42 -13.71 -10.39 -4.23
C GLY A 42 -13.38 -8.97 -3.79
N ASN A 43 -12.60 -8.80 -2.71
CA ASN A 43 -12.14 -7.51 -2.23
C ASN A 43 -10.93 -7.03 -3.04
N ARG A 44 -10.89 -5.73 -3.35
CA ARG A 44 -9.80 -5.08 -4.08
C ARG A 44 -8.50 -5.11 -3.28
N ILE A 45 -7.38 -5.37 -3.95
CA ILE A 45 -6.03 -5.37 -3.37
C ILE A 45 -5.21 -4.24 -4.00
N VAL A 46 -4.57 -3.40 -3.17
CA VAL A 46 -3.76 -2.26 -3.61
C VAL A 46 -2.36 -2.34 -3.02
N SER A 47 -1.32 -2.29 -3.85
CA SER A 47 0.07 -2.10 -3.44
C SER A 47 0.41 -0.61 -3.39
N LEU A 48 1.13 -0.20 -2.34
CA LEU A 48 1.78 1.10 -2.20
C LEU A 48 3.27 0.84 -2.02
N CYS A 49 4.09 1.29 -2.96
CA CYS A 49 5.48 0.88 -3.03
C CYS A 49 6.43 2.01 -3.43
N HIS A 50 7.53 2.14 -2.70
CA HIS A 50 8.70 2.84 -3.20
C HIS A 50 9.64 1.87 -3.90
N TYR A 51 10.19 2.29 -5.04
CA TYR A 51 11.20 1.53 -5.77
C TYR A 51 12.56 2.24 -5.72
N GLY A 52 13.54 1.57 -5.14
CA GLY A 52 14.96 1.85 -5.33
C GLY A 52 15.57 0.97 -6.43
N GLU A 53 16.87 1.11 -6.64
CA GLU A 53 17.64 0.27 -7.55
C GLU A 53 18.86 -0.33 -6.82
N ARG A 54 19.20 -1.58 -7.12
CA ARG A 54 20.45 -2.21 -6.69
C ARG A 54 21.00 -3.08 -7.80
N ASN A 55 22.20 -2.76 -8.31
CA ASN A 55 22.84 -3.49 -9.40
C ASN A 55 21.98 -3.62 -10.67
N GLY A 56 21.13 -2.63 -10.96
CA GLY A 56 20.19 -2.67 -12.10
C GLY A 56 18.84 -3.34 -11.82
N ASP A 57 18.68 -3.98 -10.65
CA ASP A 57 17.39 -4.56 -10.24
C ASP A 57 16.56 -3.54 -9.45
N LEU A 58 15.26 -3.50 -9.72
CA LEU A 58 14.31 -2.71 -8.93
C LEU A 58 14.07 -3.39 -7.58
N MET A 59 14.13 -2.59 -6.51
CA MET A 59 14.07 -3.05 -5.13
C MET A 59 12.93 -2.32 -4.39
N ARG A 60 12.04 -3.06 -3.74
CA ARG A 60 10.92 -2.49 -2.96
C ARG A 60 11.40 -1.97 -1.60
N ASP A 61 11.11 -0.71 -1.27
CA ASP A 61 11.57 -0.05 -0.03
C ASP A 61 10.66 1.09 0.49
N PRO A 62 9.57 0.77 1.22
CA PRO A 62 8.93 -0.54 1.32
C PRO A 62 7.87 -0.75 0.21
N ASP A 63 7.35 -1.98 0.13
CA ASP A 63 6.05 -2.30 -0.48
C ASP A 63 5.07 -2.73 0.63
N ILE A 64 3.88 -2.11 0.65
CA ILE A 64 2.78 -2.47 1.54
C ILE A 64 1.56 -2.80 0.69
N VAL A 65 0.99 -3.97 0.93
CA VAL A 65 -0.26 -4.38 0.28
C VAL A 65 -1.43 -4.11 1.22
N PHE A 66 -2.50 -3.54 0.68
CA PHE A 66 -3.72 -3.19 1.37
C PHE A 66 -4.91 -3.97 0.81
N LEU A 67 -5.73 -4.50 1.71
CA LEU A 67 -7.01 -5.09 1.37
C LEU A 67 -8.14 -4.09 1.60
N PHE A 68 -8.89 -3.79 0.53
CA PHE A 68 -10.04 -2.90 0.58
C PHE A 68 -11.32 -3.66 0.88
N GLN A 69 -11.90 -3.38 2.04
CA GLN A 69 -13.23 -3.86 2.42
C GLN A 69 -14.25 -2.74 2.22
N ASN A 70 -15.45 -3.07 1.74
CA ASN A 70 -16.51 -2.11 1.46
C ASN A 70 -17.76 -2.33 2.34
N PRO A 71 -17.67 -2.14 3.68
CA PRO A 71 -18.83 -2.22 4.54
C PRO A 71 -19.81 -1.05 4.26
N PRO A 72 -21.08 -1.13 4.72
CA PRO A 72 -22.12 -0.13 4.45
C PRO A 72 -21.74 1.32 4.80
N HIS A 73 -20.80 1.51 5.71
CA HIS A 73 -20.36 2.82 6.17
C HIS A 73 -19.17 3.39 5.39
N GLY A 74 -18.77 2.79 4.27
CA GLY A 74 -17.67 3.26 3.41
C GLY A 74 -16.39 2.43 3.51
N PRO A 75 -15.43 2.66 2.61
CA PRO A 75 -14.28 1.77 2.43
C PRO A 75 -13.32 1.79 3.62
N LEU A 76 -12.70 0.63 3.86
CA LEU A 76 -11.61 0.43 4.81
C LEU A 76 -10.44 -0.23 4.07
N ALA A 77 -9.21 0.23 4.29
CA ALA A 77 -8.01 -0.37 3.74
C ALA A 77 -7.15 -0.89 4.89
N GLU A 78 -7.03 -2.21 4.99
CA GLU A 78 -6.20 -2.87 5.99
C GLU A 78 -4.85 -3.26 5.37
N PRO A 79 -3.70 -2.90 5.96
CA PRO A 79 -2.41 -3.42 5.50
C PRO A 79 -2.31 -4.91 5.81
N VAL A 80 -2.06 -5.72 4.78
CA VAL A 80 -2.02 -7.19 4.85
C VAL A 80 -0.64 -7.77 4.57
N SER A 81 0.27 -7.01 3.94
CA SER A 81 1.66 -7.44 3.69
C SER A 81 2.64 -6.28 3.84
N PHE A 82 3.86 -6.59 4.27
CA PHE A 82 5.02 -5.70 4.28
C PHE A 82 6.21 -6.40 3.62
N ARG A 83 6.84 -5.71 2.66
CA ARG A 83 8.07 -6.19 2.02
C ARG A 83 9.12 -5.09 1.90
N ASN A 84 10.37 -5.46 2.18
CA ASN A 84 11.55 -4.62 1.94
C ASN A 84 12.68 -5.49 1.40
N ASP A 85 13.07 -5.26 0.14
CA ASP A 85 14.04 -6.10 -0.55
C ASP A 85 15.48 -5.83 -0.09
N TYR A 86 15.81 -4.61 0.37
CA TYR A 86 17.14 -4.30 0.89
C TYR A 86 17.42 -4.98 2.24
N LEU A 87 16.37 -5.13 3.05
CA LEU A 87 16.44 -5.80 4.36
C LEU A 87 16.16 -7.31 4.28
N GLY A 88 15.74 -7.83 3.12
CA GLY A 88 15.33 -9.23 2.96
C GLY A 88 14.10 -9.59 3.80
N VAL A 89 13.21 -8.62 4.05
CA VAL A 89 12.02 -8.80 4.88
C VAL A 89 10.79 -8.99 3.99
N ASN A 90 10.01 -10.02 4.30
CA ASN A 90 8.68 -10.25 3.74
C ASN A 90 7.75 -10.79 4.84
N GLN A 91 6.65 -10.10 5.12
CA GLN A 91 5.73 -10.40 6.22
C GLN A 91 4.29 -10.35 5.73
N GLU A 92 3.54 -11.41 6.01
CA GLU A 92 2.10 -11.50 5.73
C GLU A 92 1.33 -11.46 7.06
N VAL A 93 0.33 -10.59 7.15
CA VAL A 93 -0.52 -10.45 8.35
C VAL A 93 -1.47 -11.64 8.50
N TYR A 94 -1.75 -12.34 7.40
CA TYR A 94 -2.63 -13.49 7.35
C TYR A 94 -1.95 -14.73 6.78
N ARG A 95 -2.40 -15.91 7.22
CA ARG A 95 -2.25 -17.14 6.43
C ARG A 95 -3.37 -17.22 5.41
N TYR A 96 -3.05 -17.83 4.27
CA TYR A 96 -3.99 -18.09 3.18
C TYR A 96 -4.05 -19.59 2.91
N ASP A 97 -5.23 -20.11 2.61
CA ASP A 97 -5.38 -21.48 2.11
C ASP A 97 -5.08 -21.57 0.60
N GLU A 98 -5.22 -22.78 0.03
CA GLU A 98 -4.97 -23.01 -1.41
C GLU A 98 -5.94 -22.25 -2.32
N ALA A 99 -7.11 -21.84 -1.81
CA ALA A 99 -8.08 -21.03 -2.54
C ALA A 99 -7.81 -19.52 -2.40
N GLY A 100 -6.78 -19.11 -1.64
CA GLY A 100 -6.46 -17.71 -1.39
C GLY A 100 -7.35 -17.06 -0.32
N MET A 101 -8.05 -17.86 0.50
CA MET A 101 -8.89 -17.36 1.59
C MET A 101 -8.06 -17.19 2.86
N ARG A 102 -8.31 -16.09 3.60
CA ARG A 102 -7.64 -15.82 4.88
C ARG A 102 -8.10 -16.81 5.94
N THR A 103 -7.16 -17.42 6.65
CA THR A 103 -7.47 -18.46 7.66
C THR A 103 -7.07 -18.05 9.08
N GLU A 104 -5.89 -17.48 9.26
CA GLU A 104 -5.35 -17.09 10.57
C GLU A 104 -4.71 -15.70 10.46
N ALA A 105 -4.98 -14.84 11.44
CA ALA A 105 -4.34 -13.52 11.54
C ALA A 105 -3.22 -13.54 12.58
N PHE A 106 -2.10 -12.87 12.30
CA PHE A 106 -1.02 -12.65 13.25
C PHE A 106 -1.16 -11.27 13.92
N PRO A 107 -1.68 -11.19 15.17
CA PRO A 107 -2.08 -9.89 15.75
C PRO A 107 -0.92 -8.93 15.96
N GLN A 108 0.28 -9.45 16.26
CA GLN A 108 1.49 -8.64 16.44
C GLN A 108 1.93 -8.00 15.12
N LEU A 109 1.93 -8.75 14.02
CA LEU A 109 2.25 -8.24 12.69
C LEU A 109 1.21 -7.22 12.22
N LYS A 110 -0.07 -7.46 12.52
CA LYS A 110 -1.16 -6.50 12.25
C LYS A 110 -0.91 -5.18 12.98
N GLN A 111 -0.62 -5.24 14.27
CA GLN A 111 -0.36 -4.05 15.08
C GLN A 111 0.89 -3.29 14.63
N SER A 112 2.00 -3.99 14.34
CA SER A 112 3.24 -3.35 13.87
C SER A 112 3.05 -2.73 12.48
N SER A 113 2.36 -3.43 11.57
CA SER A 113 2.07 -2.91 10.22
C SER A 113 1.20 -1.65 10.29
N ASN A 114 0.19 -1.64 11.15
CA ASN A 114 -0.64 -0.45 11.37
C ASN A 114 0.16 0.75 11.87
N GLY A 115 1.04 0.54 12.85
CA GLY A 115 1.90 1.60 13.38
C GLY A 115 2.86 2.13 12.31
N PHE A 116 3.52 1.23 11.57
CA PHE A 116 4.40 1.59 10.47
C PHE A 116 3.68 2.42 9.42
N VAL A 117 2.56 1.93 8.92
CA VAL A 117 1.79 2.57 7.83
C VAL A 117 1.28 3.95 8.27
N GLN A 118 0.84 4.10 9.52
CA GLN A 118 0.42 5.39 10.05
C GLN A 118 1.57 6.41 10.01
N THR A 119 2.76 6.04 10.49
CA THR A 119 3.95 6.90 10.41
C THR A 119 4.35 7.16 8.96
N TRP A 120 4.28 6.15 8.10
CA TRP A 120 4.69 6.29 6.70
C TRP A 120 3.77 7.22 5.91
N PHE A 121 2.44 7.11 6.04
CA PHE A 121 1.51 8.07 5.41
C PHE A 121 1.73 9.50 5.90
N ALA A 122 2.01 9.69 7.19
CA ALA A 122 2.35 11.01 7.71
C ALA A 122 3.62 11.57 7.05
N ASN A 123 4.65 10.73 6.86
CA ASN A 123 5.86 11.11 6.14
C ASN A 123 5.57 11.43 4.67
N LEU A 124 4.80 10.61 3.95
CA LEU A 124 4.44 10.86 2.56
C LEU A 124 3.72 12.21 2.37
N LYS A 125 2.87 12.59 3.33
CA LYS A 125 2.21 13.91 3.36
C LYS A 125 3.22 15.04 3.53
N VAL A 126 4.14 14.93 4.49
CA VAL A 126 5.22 15.93 4.71
C VAL A 126 6.17 16.02 3.51
N GLN A 127 6.46 14.90 2.87
CA GLN A 127 7.31 14.81 1.68
C GLN A 127 6.64 15.37 0.43
N GLY A 128 5.34 15.67 0.47
CA GLY A 128 4.62 16.35 -0.61
C GLY A 128 3.96 15.43 -1.64
N PHE A 129 3.90 14.11 -1.42
CA PHE A 129 3.25 13.16 -2.35
C PHE A 129 1.74 13.45 -2.55
N PHE A 130 1.13 14.12 -1.57
CA PHE A 130 -0.28 14.50 -1.59
C PHE A 130 -0.54 15.93 -2.08
N GLY A 131 0.51 16.73 -2.31
CA GLY A 131 0.40 18.15 -2.65
C GLY A 131 0.83 18.47 -4.09
N ASP A 132 0.94 19.77 -4.38
CA ASP A 132 1.20 20.30 -5.72
C ASP A 132 2.60 19.99 -6.27
N GLN A 133 3.52 19.57 -5.40
CA GLN A 133 4.88 19.17 -5.79
C GLN A 133 4.91 17.77 -6.43
N ALA A 134 3.84 16.99 -6.28
CA ALA A 134 3.75 15.63 -6.79
C ALA A 134 3.35 15.59 -8.26
N VAL A 135 4.25 15.07 -9.10
CA VAL A 135 3.96 14.77 -10.50
C VAL A 135 3.40 13.36 -10.59
N ARG A 136 2.22 13.22 -11.20
CA ARG A 136 1.51 11.94 -11.37
C ARG A 136 1.64 11.45 -12.81
N THR A 137 2.03 10.20 -12.96
CA THR A 137 2.04 9.48 -14.24
C THR A 137 1.06 8.32 -14.13
N ILE A 138 0.02 8.35 -14.96
CA ILE A 138 -0.97 7.28 -15.04
C ILE A 138 -0.35 6.12 -15.83
N LEU A 139 -0.33 4.93 -15.23
CA LEU A 139 0.23 3.72 -15.84
C LEU A 139 -0.87 2.79 -16.38
N SER A 140 -2.08 2.92 -15.87
CA SER A 140 -3.26 2.23 -16.38
C SER A 140 -3.72 2.85 -17.71
N ARG A 141 -4.02 2.01 -18.70
CA ARG A 141 -4.57 2.44 -20.00
C ARG A 141 -6.02 2.86 -19.89
#